data_AF-A0A316RRY7-F1
#
_entry.id   AF-A0A316RRY7-F1
#
_cell.length_a   1.000
_cell.length_b   1.000
_cell.length_c   1.000
_cell.angle_alpha   90.00
_cell.angle_beta   90.00
_cell.angle_gamma   90.00
#
_symmetry.space_group_name_H-M   'P 1'
#
loop_
_entity.id
_entity.type
_entity.pdbx_description
1 polymer ?
#
loop_
_entity_poly.entity_id
_entity_poly.type
_entity_poly.pdbx_seq_one_letter_code
_entity_poly.pdbx_strand_id
1 'polypeptide(L)' 'MSSYERANEPTPAGGDYSEIYYLNNDNDVVDSSEAKKCVIRECKADGTLIMEHWEFAGKNRPDEA' A
#
# COMPACT_ATOMS: atom_id res chain seq x y z
N MET A 1 8.12 -1.45 15.44
CA MET A 1 7.55 -2.36 14.44
C MET A 1 7.15 -1.51 13.25
N SER A 2 7.62 -1.82 12.06
CA SER A 2 7.27 -1.11 10.84
C SER A 2 5.79 -1.38 10.52
N SER A 3 4.98 -0.31 10.44
CA SER A 3 3.53 -0.34 10.29
C SER A 3 3.05 -0.66 8.86
N TYR A 4 3.85 -1.40 8.08
CA TYR A 4 3.63 -1.63 6.66
C TYR A 4 4.09 -3.03 6.24
N GLU A 5 3.44 -3.58 5.23
CA GLU A 5 3.85 -4.82 4.58
C GLU A 5 4.86 -4.52 3.47
N ARG A 6 5.85 -5.39 3.28
CA ARG A 6 6.89 -5.21 2.25
C ARG A 6 6.99 -6.45 1.38
N ALA A 7 6.81 -6.28 0.07
CA ALA A 7 7.06 -7.33 -0.92
C ALA A 7 8.38 -7.03 -1.64
N ASN A 8 9.38 -7.89 -1.47
CA ASN A 8 10.71 -7.74 -2.08
C ASN A 8 10.74 -8.37 -3.48
N GLU A 9 9.91 -7.83 -4.37
CA GLU A 9 9.82 -8.28 -5.76
C GLU A 9 9.88 -7.06 -6.71
N PRO A 10 10.43 -7.23 -7.93
CA PRO A 10 10.41 -6.17 -8.93
C PRO A 10 8.98 -5.70 -9.21
N THR A 11 8.78 -4.40 -9.27
CA THR A 11 7.45 -3.79 -9.40
C THR A 11 7.22 -3.27 -10.84
N PRO A 12 5.96 -3.08 -11.29
CA PRO A 12 5.66 -2.67 -12.66
C PRO A 12 6.27 -1.33 -13.11
N ALA A 13 6.44 -0.37 -12.20
CA ALA A 13 7.12 0.90 -12.47
C ALA A 13 8.65 0.79 -12.42
N GLY A 14 9.19 -0.42 -12.28
CA GLY A 14 10.62 -0.70 -12.26
C GLY A 14 11.27 -0.53 -10.90
N GLY A 15 10.52 -0.65 -9.80
CA GLY A 15 11.06 -0.74 -8.45
C GLY A 15 11.64 -2.12 -8.15
N ASP A 16 12.45 -2.18 -7.10
CA ASP A 16 13.06 -3.40 -6.57
C ASP A 16 12.19 -4.04 -5.47
N TYR A 17 11.28 -3.26 -4.86
CA TYR A 17 10.33 -3.73 -3.87
C TYR A 17 9.10 -2.80 -3.78
N SER A 18 8.04 -3.26 -3.11
CA SER A 18 6.90 -2.43 -2.74
C SER A 18 6.64 -2.40 -1.23
N GLU A 19 6.10 -1.28 -0.75
CA GLU A 19 5.60 -1.09 0.60
C GLU A 19 4.10 -0.83 0.56
N ILE A 20 3.33 -1.55 1.37
CA ILE A 20 1.87 -1.41 1.45
C ILE A 20 1.54 -0.85 2.83
N TYR A 21 0.97 0.35 2.84
CA TYR A 21 0.47 1.00 4.05
C TYR A 21 -1.05 0.92 4.07
N TYR A 22 -1.59 0.52 5.21
CA TYR A 22 -3.02 0.46 5.46
C TYR A 22 -3.47 1.70 6.20
N LEU A 23 -4.51 2.35 5.70
CA LEU A 23 -4.93 3.68 6.13
C LEU A 23 -6.41 3.70 6.52
N ASN A 24 -6.76 4.46 7.56
CA ASN A 24 -8.14 4.78 7.88
C ASN A 24 -8.70 5.88 6.93
N ASN A 25 -9.90 6.39 7.21
CA ASN A 25 -10.50 7.45 6.38
C ASN A 25 -9.75 8.79 6.44
N ASP A 26 -9.07 9.05 7.55
CA ASP A 26 -8.29 10.26 7.82
C ASP A 26 -6.84 10.17 7.31
N ASN A 27 -6.49 9.06 6.65
CA ASN A 27 -5.16 8.72 6.14
C ASN A 27 -4.10 8.48 7.24
N ASP A 28 -4.52 8.13 8.46
CA ASP A 28 -3.60 7.61 9.47
C ASP A 28 -3.32 6.13 9.20
N VAL A 29 -2.07 5.72 9.45
CA VAL A 29 -1.66 4.32 9.34
C VAL A 29 -2.29 3.49 10.45
N VAL A 30 -3.02 2.45 10.06
CA VAL A 30 -3.75 1.54 10.96
C VAL A 30 -3.45 0.08 10.59
N ASP A 31 -3.94 -0.85 11.41
CA ASP A 31 -3.90 -2.27 11.08
C ASP A 31 -4.72 -2.58 9.81
N SER A 32 -4.31 -3.61 9.05
CA SER A 32 -5.00 -3.99 7.81
C SER A 32 -6.47 -4.38 8.02
N SER A 33 -6.84 -4.86 9.21
CA SER A 33 -8.22 -5.17 9.57
C SER A 33 -9.12 -3.93 9.78
N GLU A 34 -8.53 -2.77 10.08
CA GLU A 34 -9.22 -1.50 10.29
C GLU A 34 -9.19 -0.58 9.05
N ALA A 35 -8.34 -0.92 8.09
CA ALA A 35 -8.09 -0.15 6.89
C ALA A 35 -9.37 0.13 6.07
N LYS A 36 -9.41 1.32 5.48
CA LYS A 36 -10.39 1.74 4.47
C LYS A 36 -9.73 2.11 3.15
N LYS A 37 -8.45 2.45 3.19
CA LYS A 37 -7.60 2.74 2.04
C LYS A 37 -6.26 2.04 2.20
N CYS A 38 -5.55 1.83 1.11
CA CYS A 38 -4.14 1.51 1.15
C CYS A 38 -3.37 2.37 0.15
N VAL A 39 -2.09 2.57 0.43
CA VAL A 39 -1.14 3.11 -0.53
C VAL A 39 -0.04 2.07 -0.76
N ILE A 40 0.19 1.76 -2.03
CA ILE A 40 1.26 0.88 -2.49
C ILE A 40 2.37 1.77 -3.05
N ARG A 41 3.53 1.74 -2.41
CA ARG A 41 4.71 2.52 -2.81
C ARG A 41 5.69 1.59 -3.51
N GLU A 42 6.02 1.87 -4.75
CA GLU A 42 7.05 1.16 -5.51
C GLU A 42 8.40 1.85 -5.31
N CYS A 43 9.41 1.12 -4.85
CA CYS A 43 10.68 1.68 -4.38
C CYS A 43 11.90 0.97 -4.99
N LYS A 44 13.01 1.69 -5.15
CA LYS A 44 14.35 1.13 -5.43
C LYS A 44 14.99 0.58 -4.17
N ALA A 45 15.99 -0.30 -4.32
CA ALA A 45 16.71 -0.94 -3.23
C ALA A 45 17.38 0.04 -2.25
N ASP A 46 17.72 1.25 -2.70
CA ASP A 46 18.26 2.33 -1.88
C ASP A 46 17.19 3.11 -1.08
N GLY A 47 15.92 2.75 -1.24
CA GLY A 47 14.78 3.40 -0.61
C GLY A 47 14.16 4.53 -1.44
N THR A 48 14.65 4.80 -2.66
CA THR A 48 14.06 5.82 -3.53
C THR A 48 12.65 5.42 -3.94
N LEU A 49 11.67 6.25 -3.58
CA LEU A 49 10.30 6.13 -4.05
C LEU A 49 10.23 6.44 -5.55
N ILE A 50 9.62 5.53 -6.32
CA ILE A 50 9.36 5.71 -7.76
C ILE A 50 7.94 6.21 -8.00
N MET A 51 6.96 5.54 -7.40
CA MET A 51 5.54 5.77 -7.65
C MET A 51 4.68 5.35 -6.46
N GLU A 52 3.51 5.96 -6.30
CA GLU A 52 2.49 5.57 -5.34
C GLU A 52 1.18 5.28 -6.05
N HIS A 53 0.52 4.20 -5.63
CA HIS A 53 -0.83 3.83 -6.05
C HIS A 53 -1.76 3.87 -4.85
N TRP A 54 -2.89 4.55 -4.99
CA TRP A 54 -3.87 4.73 -3.93
C TRP A 54 -5.12 3.93 -4.24
N GLU A 55 -5.50 3.05 -3.32
CA GLU A 55 -6.62 2.13 -3.49
C GLU A 55 -7.50 2.10 -2.24
N PHE A 56 -8.75 1.65 -2.39
CA PHE A 56 -9.60 1.36 -1.23
C PHE A 56 -9.22 0.01 -0.62
N ALA A 57 -9.01 -0.03 0.69
CA ALA A 57 -8.73 -1.26 1.43
C ALA A 57 -10.06 -1.87 1.90
N GLY A 58 -10.47 -2.97 1.27
CA GLY A 58 -11.61 -3.78 1.69
C GLY A 58 -12.45 -4.34 0.54
N LYS A 59 -13.14 -5.45 0.83
CA LYS A 59 -14.10 -6.13 -0.06
C LYS A 59 -15.33 -5.29 -0.48
N ASN A 60 -15.44 -4.04 -0.03
CA ASN A 60 -16.51 -3.13 -0.45
C ASN A 60 -16.18 -2.51 -1.81
N ARG A 61 -15.95 -3.38 -2.78
CA ARG A 61 -16.14 -3.04 -4.17
C ARG A 61 -17.64 -2.77 -4.33
N PRO A 62 -18.07 -1.60 -4.83
CA PRO A 62 -19.50 -1.25 -4.92
C PRO A 62 -20.32 -2.18 -5.85
N ASP A 63 -19.68 -3.18 -6.45
CA ASP A 63 -20.21 -4.23 -7.33
C ASP A 63 -20.70 -5.52 -6.62
N GLU A 64 -20.60 -5.64 -5.29
CA GLU A 64 -21.18 -6.77 -4.52
C GLU A 64 -22.43 -6.38 -3.68
N ALA A 65 -23.38 -5.66 -4.27
CA ALA A 65 -24.71 -5.40 -3.68
C ALA A 65 -25.83 -6.06 -4.49
#